data_AF-A0A1H2DUC6-F1
#
_entry.id   AF-A0A1H2DUC6-F1
#
_cell.length_a   1.000
_cell.length_b   1.000
_cell.length_c   1.000
_cell.angle_alpha   90.00
_cell.angle_beta   90.00
_cell.angle_gamma   90.00
#
_symmetry.space_group_name_H-M   'P 1'
#
loop_
_entity.id
_entity.type
_entity.pdbx_description
1 polymer ?
#
loop_
_entity_poly.entity_id
_entity_poly.type
_entity_poly.pdbx_seq_one_letter_code
_entity_poly.pdbx_strand_id
1 'polypeptide(L)'
;MSKVKSFQLIFFVMIVLCILFPFIGQTSTNNSDDEKKPGLIKIELEDELGKDEMPAVGFLHDLHTQASDGDCTVCHMEKDNTIVFEFKRTGEKASMDFYHDQCIACHTEKKASAKKTGPVADQCGACHVAGEPEGSLREKISFDKSLHFIHESSERIKGMDLSAKDNCSACHHKYNEKTKEIFYVKGEEESCFYCHKSEKKDETRSIQEAAHDSCVACHQSFKAKSIAIDAGPVTCDGCHDNEKIKKIKKITDIPRLKRNQPDEVAITGWKADDQTKKNYMDAVAFDHKFHETAAQSCKDCHHETLKKCNDCHGAEGGEQKGGFVSLGQAMHKQDSTRSCIGCHKDFTKSADCAGCHSLMPASNSNPESCKTCHSIPPVQLESKDPAQAAKTALTDLSSNYTIVAEDKIPETVVIDGLADEYKPSRFPHRKVVQAIAKRVEKSGMANAFHKDQAGLCMGCHHNSPKTLEPPKCASCHSKVVPGQGDGSDAIFDGGLDGRPGLKGAYHGQCITCHQKMDIKSVVATDCVKCHEAKK
;
A
#
# COMPACT_ATOMS: atom_id res chain seq x y z
N MET A 1 -7.36 49.12 -69.23
CA MET A 1 -7.13 49.00 -67.77
C MET A 1 -8.21 48.15 -67.12
N SER A 2 -8.30 46.85 -67.47
CA SER A 2 -9.46 45.99 -67.10
C SER A 2 -9.08 44.58 -66.61
N LYS A 3 -7.81 44.32 -66.28
CA LYS A 3 -7.37 42.99 -65.78
C LYS A 3 -6.95 42.98 -64.31
N VAL A 4 -6.80 44.14 -63.67
CA VAL A 4 -6.35 44.22 -62.27
C VAL A 4 -7.51 44.07 -61.27
N LYS A 5 -8.74 44.46 -61.64
CA LYS A 5 -9.91 44.36 -60.74
C LYS A 5 -10.47 42.94 -60.58
N SER A 6 -10.34 42.07 -61.58
CA SER A 6 -10.80 40.66 -61.46
C SER A 6 -9.88 39.83 -60.58
N PHE A 7 -8.58 40.12 -60.54
CA PHE A 7 -7.63 39.34 -59.73
C PHE A 7 -7.78 39.64 -58.23
N GLN A 8 -8.05 40.91 -57.87
CA GLN A 8 -8.33 41.28 -56.47
C GLN A 8 -9.67 40.74 -55.97
N LEU A 9 -10.68 40.62 -56.83
CA LEU A 9 -11.98 40.05 -56.45
C LEU A 9 -11.90 38.55 -56.19
N ILE A 10 -11.14 37.81 -57.00
CA ILE A 10 -10.94 36.36 -56.83
C ILE A 10 -10.14 36.07 -55.55
N PHE A 11 -9.14 36.89 -55.25
CA PHE A 11 -8.33 36.73 -54.04
C PHE A 11 -9.14 37.00 -52.76
N PHE A 12 -10.05 37.98 -52.79
CA PHE A 12 -10.91 38.29 -51.64
C PHE A 12 -11.98 37.22 -51.41
N VAL A 13 -12.54 36.63 -52.47
CA VAL A 13 -13.51 35.53 -52.37
C VAL A 13 -12.85 34.26 -51.82
N MET A 14 -11.62 33.94 -52.21
CA MET A 14 -10.87 32.80 -51.63
C MET A 14 -10.55 32.99 -50.15
N ILE A 15 -10.16 34.19 -49.73
CA ILE A 15 -9.88 34.47 -48.31
C ILE A 15 -11.16 34.36 -47.46
N VAL A 16 -12.30 34.86 -47.95
CA VAL A 16 -13.59 34.75 -47.25
C VAL A 16 -14.10 33.30 -47.20
N LEU A 17 -13.86 32.49 -48.24
CA LEU A 17 -14.20 31.05 -48.22
C LEU A 17 -13.32 30.26 -47.24
N CYS A 18 -12.04 30.61 -47.09
CA CYS A 18 -11.15 29.98 -46.10
C CYS A 18 -11.47 30.39 -44.65
N ILE A 19 -12.09 31.55 -44.42
CA ILE A 19 -12.52 32.00 -43.09
C ILE A 19 -13.90 31.42 -42.70
N LEU A 20 -14.78 31.16 -43.67
CA LEU A 20 -16.13 30.63 -43.41
C LEU A 20 -16.23 29.09 -43.45
N PHE A 21 -15.28 28.40 -44.09
CA PHE A 21 -15.21 26.94 -44.11
C PHE A 21 -13.78 26.49 -43.75
N PRO A 22 -13.44 26.35 -42.45
CA PRO A 22 -12.22 25.65 -42.09
C PRO A 22 -12.33 24.23 -42.66
N PHE A 23 -11.33 23.85 -43.45
CA PHE A 23 -11.15 22.51 -43.99
C PHE A 23 -11.54 21.44 -42.95
N ILE A 24 -12.61 20.70 -43.21
CA ILE A 24 -12.89 19.42 -42.53
C ILE A 24 -11.94 18.40 -43.15
N GLY A 25 -10.68 18.54 -42.76
CA GLY A 25 -9.56 17.66 -43.04
C GLY A 25 -8.76 17.47 -41.76
N GLN A 26 -9.47 17.29 -40.65
CA GLN A 26 -8.91 16.73 -39.42
C GLN A 26 -9.34 15.26 -39.40
N THR A 27 -8.50 14.39 -39.96
CA THR A 27 -8.31 13.09 -39.33
C THR A 27 -7.95 13.41 -37.88
N SER A 28 -8.84 13.08 -36.94
CA SER A 28 -8.54 13.23 -35.53
C SER A 28 -7.44 12.23 -35.18
N THR A 29 -6.18 12.63 -35.41
CA THR A 29 -5.12 12.24 -34.51
C THR A 29 -5.40 13.00 -33.22
N ASN A 30 -6.30 12.45 -32.41
CA ASN A 30 -6.31 12.76 -30.98
C ASN A 30 -4.96 12.26 -30.47
N ASN A 31 -3.94 13.12 -30.55
CA ASN A 31 -2.86 13.10 -29.59
C ASN A 31 -3.49 13.53 -28.26
N SER A 32 -4.17 12.59 -27.63
CA SER A 32 -4.47 12.66 -26.22
C SER A 32 -3.36 11.89 -25.53
N ASP A 33 -2.51 12.61 -24.82
CA ASP A 33 -1.65 12.09 -23.74
C ASP A 33 -2.47 11.48 -22.57
N ASP A 34 -3.70 11.03 -22.84
CA ASP A 34 -4.82 10.75 -21.93
C ASP A 34 -5.43 9.34 -22.12
N GLU A 35 -4.91 8.50 -23.04
CA GLU A 35 -5.38 7.12 -23.22
C GLU A 35 -4.44 6.09 -22.55
N LYS A 36 -4.25 6.22 -21.25
CA LYS A 36 -3.73 5.12 -20.41
C LYS A 36 -4.84 4.11 -20.20
N LYS A 37 -4.69 2.86 -20.64
CA LYS A 37 -5.78 1.86 -20.66
C LYS A 37 -5.36 0.55 -19.96
N PRO A 38 -5.95 0.19 -18.80
CA PRO A 38 -5.67 -1.08 -18.12
C PRO A 38 -5.97 -2.34 -18.96
N GLY A 39 -6.81 -2.20 -20.00
CA GLY A 39 -7.19 -3.25 -20.94
C GLY A 39 -6.24 -3.49 -22.12
N LEU A 40 -5.05 -2.92 -22.14
CA LEU A 40 -4.04 -3.27 -23.15
C LEU A 40 -3.42 -4.65 -22.84
N ILE A 41 -3.49 -5.56 -23.81
CA ILE A 41 -2.93 -6.91 -23.76
C ILE A 41 -1.86 -7.03 -24.85
N LYS A 42 -0.66 -7.45 -24.48
CA LYS A 42 0.38 -7.83 -25.45
C LYS A 42 0.11 -9.27 -25.89
N ILE A 43 -0.14 -9.48 -27.18
CA ILE A 43 -0.28 -10.81 -27.77
C ILE A 43 1.06 -11.19 -28.41
N GLU A 44 1.68 -12.21 -27.86
CA GLU A 44 3.00 -12.71 -28.23
C GLU A 44 2.99 -14.24 -28.10
N LEU A 45 3.50 -14.94 -29.13
CA LEU A 45 3.46 -16.42 -29.20
C LEU A 45 4.70 -17.09 -28.64
N GLU A 46 5.82 -16.36 -28.62
CA GLU A 46 7.14 -16.82 -28.18
C GLU A 46 7.83 -15.73 -27.37
N ASP A 47 8.59 -16.11 -26.34
CA ASP A 47 9.23 -15.15 -25.42
C ASP A 47 10.34 -14.31 -26.09
N GLU A 48 10.91 -14.81 -27.21
CA GLU A 48 11.92 -14.12 -28.01
C GLU A 48 11.50 -14.10 -29.48
N LEU A 49 11.18 -12.92 -30.01
CA LEU A 49 10.91 -12.73 -31.43
C LEU A 49 12.21 -12.82 -32.25
N GLY A 50 12.16 -13.56 -33.36
CA GLY A 50 13.25 -13.61 -34.33
C GLY A 50 13.52 -12.25 -34.96
N LYS A 51 14.74 -12.01 -35.45
CA LYS A 51 15.14 -10.73 -36.10
C LYS A 51 14.29 -10.33 -37.30
N ASP A 52 13.61 -11.30 -37.92
CA ASP A 52 12.79 -11.13 -39.12
C ASP A 52 11.28 -11.18 -38.81
N GLU A 53 10.90 -11.25 -37.54
CA GLU A 53 9.49 -11.32 -37.12
C GLU A 53 8.89 -9.93 -36.85
N MET A 54 7.59 -9.81 -37.09
CA MET A 54 6.85 -8.57 -36.82
C MET A 54 6.71 -8.35 -35.30
N PRO A 55 6.65 -7.08 -34.83
CA PRO A 55 6.43 -6.77 -33.41
C PRO A 55 5.18 -7.44 -32.81
N ALA A 56 5.17 -7.66 -31.50
CA ALA A 56 3.98 -8.17 -30.79
C ALA A 56 2.75 -7.27 -30.99
N VAL A 57 1.55 -7.87 -30.95
CA VAL A 57 0.30 -7.14 -31.19
C VAL A 57 -0.23 -6.53 -29.89
N GLY A 58 -0.45 -5.21 -29.89
CA GLY A 58 -1.16 -4.52 -28.82
C GLY A 58 -2.67 -4.64 -28.99
N PHE A 59 -3.33 -5.39 -28.12
CA PHE A 59 -4.77 -5.64 -28.16
C PHE A 59 -5.52 -4.86 -27.06
N LEU A 60 -6.41 -3.95 -27.45
CA LEU A 60 -7.24 -3.17 -26.54
C LEU A 60 -8.51 -3.95 -26.15
N HIS A 61 -8.45 -4.73 -25.08
CA HIS A 61 -9.53 -5.64 -24.68
C HIS A 61 -10.85 -4.93 -24.38
N ASP A 62 -10.83 -3.86 -23.56
CA ASP A 62 -12.06 -3.13 -23.19
C ASP A 62 -12.76 -2.51 -24.42
N LEU A 63 -11.99 -2.06 -25.44
CA LEU A 63 -12.54 -1.55 -26.69
C LEU A 63 -13.26 -2.66 -27.48
N HIS A 64 -12.68 -3.86 -27.51
CA HIS A 64 -13.30 -5.01 -28.17
C HIS A 64 -14.55 -5.47 -27.42
N THR A 65 -14.50 -5.52 -26.08
CA THR A 65 -15.66 -5.86 -25.25
C THR A 65 -16.81 -4.86 -25.44
N GLN A 66 -16.52 -3.56 -25.58
CA GLN A 66 -17.52 -2.55 -25.91
C GLN A 66 -18.11 -2.77 -27.31
N ALA A 67 -17.28 -3.13 -28.29
CA ALA A 67 -17.72 -3.38 -29.66
C ALA A 67 -18.46 -4.72 -29.87
N SER A 68 -18.47 -5.60 -28.85
CA SER A 68 -19.24 -6.84 -28.80
C SER A 68 -20.42 -6.79 -27.83
N ASP A 69 -20.81 -5.59 -27.36
CA ASP A 69 -21.88 -5.40 -26.38
C ASP A 69 -21.70 -6.21 -25.08
N GLY A 70 -20.45 -6.51 -24.73
CA GLY A 70 -20.10 -7.32 -23.56
C GLY A 70 -20.33 -8.82 -23.72
N ASP A 71 -20.61 -9.30 -24.93
CA ASP A 71 -20.68 -10.73 -25.23
C ASP A 71 -19.27 -11.32 -25.34
N CYS A 72 -18.90 -12.08 -24.32
CA CYS A 72 -17.61 -12.76 -24.23
C CYS A 72 -17.51 -13.94 -25.19
N THR A 73 -18.63 -14.57 -25.57
CA THR A 73 -18.66 -15.80 -26.38
C THR A 73 -18.24 -15.56 -27.83
N VAL A 74 -18.19 -14.29 -28.25
CA VAL A 74 -17.64 -13.86 -29.54
C VAL A 74 -16.16 -14.23 -29.68
N CYS A 75 -15.41 -14.22 -28.57
CA CYS A 75 -13.95 -14.40 -28.55
C CYS A 75 -13.48 -15.51 -27.60
N HIS A 76 -14.31 -15.96 -26.66
CA HIS A 76 -13.96 -16.94 -25.64
C HIS A 76 -14.88 -18.15 -25.70
N MET A 77 -14.30 -19.32 -25.46
CA MET A 77 -15.05 -20.58 -25.46
C MET A 77 -15.67 -20.84 -24.09
N GLU A 78 -16.80 -21.52 -24.05
CA GLU A 78 -17.36 -22.05 -22.81
C GLU A 78 -16.94 -23.51 -22.61
N LYS A 79 -16.53 -23.84 -21.38
CA LYS A 79 -16.26 -25.20 -20.93
C LYS A 79 -16.82 -25.36 -19.53
N ASP A 80 -17.58 -26.42 -19.29
CA ASP A 80 -18.19 -26.71 -17.98
C ASP A 80 -18.98 -25.51 -17.43
N ASN A 81 -19.81 -24.87 -18.27
CA ASN A 81 -20.58 -23.65 -17.99
C ASN A 81 -19.75 -22.45 -17.52
N THR A 82 -18.46 -22.43 -17.85
CA THR A 82 -17.51 -21.38 -17.45
C THR A 82 -16.77 -20.87 -18.68
N ILE A 83 -16.51 -19.57 -18.73
CA ILE A 83 -15.74 -18.96 -19.82
C ILE A 83 -14.25 -19.32 -19.66
N VAL A 84 -13.63 -19.73 -20.76
CA VAL A 84 -12.19 -19.93 -20.87
C VAL A 84 -11.57 -18.67 -21.49
N PHE A 85 -10.65 -18.01 -20.77
CA PHE A 85 -10.08 -16.72 -21.19
C PHE A 85 -9.01 -16.83 -22.29
N GLU A 86 -8.76 -18.03 -22.80
CA GLU A 86 -7.99 -18.20 -24.03
C GLU A 86 -8.81 -17.74 -25.25
N PHE A 87 -8.16 -17.07 -26.21
CA PHE A 87 -8.84 -16.58 -27.41
C PHE A 87 -9.28 -17.74 -28.31
N LYS A 88 -10.60 -17.98 -28.37
CA LYS A 88 -11.30 -18.98 -29.19
C LYS A 88 -10.74 -20.41 -29.11
N ARG A 89 -10.18 -20.81 -27.96
CA ARG A 89 -9.56 -22.13 -27.75
C ARG A 89 -9.70 -22.65 -26.31
N THR A 90 -9.42 -23.93 -26.11
CA THR A 90 -9.48 -24.61 -24.79
C THR A 90 -8.28 -25.56 -24.56
N GLY A 91 -7.05 -25.06 -24.73
CA GLY A 91 -5.82 -25.78 -24.38
C GLY A 91 -4.85 -26.11 -25.51
N GLU A 92 -5.21 -25.89 -26.78
CA GLU A 92 -4.27 -26.03 -27.89
C GLU A 92 -3.34 -24.80 -27.96
N LYS A 93 -2.06 -25.00 -28.29
CA LYS A 93 -1.11 -23.89 -28.52
C LYS A 93 -1.59 -23.11 -29.75
N ALA A 94 -1.75 -21.80 -29.59
CA ALA A 94 -2.16 -20.96 -30.70
C ALA A 94 -1.04 -20.84 -31.74
N SER A 95 -1.42 -20.82 -33.02
CA SER A 95 -0.53 -20.50 -34.14
C SER A 95 -0.75 -19.06 -34.62
N MET A 96 0.24 -18.52 -35.34
CA MET A 96 0.11 -17.22 -36.01
C MET A 96 -1.08 -17.20 -36.97
N ASP A 97 -1.20 -18.22 -37.82
CA ASP A 97 -2.30 -18.36 -38.78
C ASP A 97 -3.66 -18.34 -38.10
N PHE A 98 -3.79 -19.03 -36.97
CA PHE A 98 -5.03 -19.03 -36.19
C PHE A 98 -5.43 -17.62 -35.74
N TYR A 99 -4.49 -16.83 -35.22
CA TYR A 99 -4.79 -15.44 -34.84
C TYR A 99 -5.16 -14.58 -36.05
N HIS A 100 -4.44 -14.70 -37.16
CA HIS A 100 -4.77 -13.98 -38.39
C HIS A 100 -6.18 -14.33 -38.89
N ASP A 101 -6.49 -15.62 -39.03
CA ASP A 101 -7.78 -16.10 -39.51
C ASP A 101 -8.92 -15.57 -38.63
N GLN A 102 -8.80 -15.73 -37.32
CA GLN A 102 -9.88 -15.40 -36.40
C GLN A 102 -10.07 -13.89 -36.19
N CYS A 103 -8.99 -13.11 -36.15
CA CYS A 103 -9.05 -11.65 -36.00
C CYS A 103 -9.51 -10.98 -37.30
N ILE A 104 -8.88 -11.32 -38.42
CA ILE A 104 -9.13 -10.68 -39.72
C ILE A 104 -10.52 -11.04 -40.23
N ALA A 105 -11.02 -12.26 -39.99
CA ALA A 105 -12.38 -12.65 -40.40
C ALA A 105 -13.43 -11.71 -39.82
N CYS A 106 -13.41 -11.48 -38.50
CA CYS A 106 -14.33 -10.56 -37.83
C CYS A 106 -14.19 -9.13 -38.35
N HIS A 107 -12.94 -8.66 -38.53
CA HIS A 107 -12.71 -7.30 -39.02
C HIS A 107 -13.22 -7.10 -40.46
N THR A 108 -13.06 -8.11 -41.31
CA THR A 108 -13.49 -8.12 -42.70
C THR A 108 -15.02 -8.15 -42.81
N GLU A 109 -15.68 -8.98 -42.00
CA GLU A 109 -17.15 -9.04 -41.93
C GLU A 109 -17.76 -7.71 -41.48
N LYS A 110 -17.19 -7.08 -40.43
CA LYS A 110 -17.64 -5.77 -39.95
C LYS A 110 -17.40 -4.67 -41.00
N LYS A 111 -16.26 -4.72 -41.70
CA LYS A 111 -15.95 -3.79 -42.81
C LYS A 111 -16.95 -3.94 -43.96
N ALA A 112 -17.26 -5.17 -44.36
CA ALA A 112 -18.25 -5.47 -45.40
C ALA A 112 -19.66 -4.98 -45.01
N SER A 113 -19.97 -4.98 -43.71
CA SER A 113 -21.22 -4.47 -43.14
C SER A 113 -21.22 -2.95 -42.88
N ALA A 114 -20.20 -2.22 -43.35
CA ALA A 114 -20.00 -0.79 -43.09
C ALA A 114 -20.01 -0.39 -41.59
N LYS A 115 -19.67 -1.32 -40.70
CA LYS A 115 -19.53 -1.07 -39.26
C LYS A 115 -18.10 -0.61 -38.95
N LYS A 116 -17.92 0.14 -37.85
CA LYS A 116 -16.59 0.42 -37.30
C LYS A 116 -15.88 -0.92 -37.03
N THR A 117 -14.64 -1.02 -37.50
CA THR A 117 -13.87 -2.26 -37.50
C THR A 117 -12.39 -1.98 -37.24
N GLY A 118 -11.64 -3.02 -36.89
CA GLY A 118 -10.19 -2.97 -36.77
C GLY A 118 -9.46 -3.18 -38.11
N PRO A 119 -8.13 -3.33 -38.08
CA PRO A 119 -7.31 -3.51 -39.27
C PRO A 119 -7.64 -4.80 -40.04
N VAL A 120 -7.58 -4.75 -41.37
CA VAL A 120 -7.72 -5.92 -42.25
C VAL A 120 -6.36 -6.39 -42.78
N ALA A 121 -6.32 -7.49 -43.56
CA ALA A 121 -5.09 -8.23 -43.89
C ALA A 121 -3.95 -7.41 -44.51
N ASP A 122 -4.25 -6.34 -45.25
CA ASP A 122 -3.24 -5.47 -45.90
C ASP A 122 -2.68 -4.37 -44.99
N GLN A 123 -3.06 -4.37 -43.70
CA GLN A 123 -2.73 -3.33 -42.73
C GLN A 123 -1.84 -3.86 -41.60
N CYS A 124 -0.77 -4.59 -41.94
CA CYS A 124 0.11 -5.27 -40.98
C CYS A 124 0.60 -4.35 -39.86
N GLY A 125 1.08 -3.15 -40.20
CA GLY A 125 1.62 -2.16 -39.26
C GLY A 125 0.57 -1.48 -38.36
N ALA A 126 -0.72 -1.75 -38.57
CA ALA A 126 -1.79 -1.27 -37.68
C ALA A 126 -2.06 -2.25 -36.51
N CYS A 127 -1.69 -3.52 -36.64
CA CYS A 127 -1.70 -4.50 -35.55
C CYS A 127 -0.30 -4.67 -34.93
N HIS A 128 0.72 -4.78 -35.79
CA HIS A 128 2.12 -4.98 -35.41
C HIS A 128 2.85 -3.64 -35.34
N VAL A 129 2.55 -2.86 -34.32
CA VAL A 129 3.15 -1.54 -34.10
C VAL A 129 4.52 -1.72 -33.45
N ALA A 130 5.55 -1.05 -33.98
CA ALA A 130 6.91 -1.11 -33.42
C ALA A 130 7.00 -0.41 -32.05
N GLY A 131 7.72 -1.04 -31.12
CA GLY A 131 7.87 -0.59 -29.74
C GLY A 131 7.09 -1.46 -28.76
N GLU A 132 7.42 -1.35 -27.46
CA GLU A 132 6.51 -1.84 -26.42
C GLU A 132 5.20 -1.06 -26.54
N PRO A 133 4.02 -1.72 -26.45
CA PRO A 133 2.75 -1.00 -26.35
C PRO A 133 2.80 -0.06 -25.13
N GLU A 134 3.12 1.22 -25.36
CA GLU A 134 3.17 2.22 -24.29
C GLU A 134 1.81 2.30 -23.60
N GLY A 135 1.78 2.29 -22.26
CA GLY A 135 0.59 2.71 -21.51
C GLY A 135 -0.13 1.67 -20.64
N SER A 136 0.44 0.50 -20.34
CA SER A 136 -0.13 -0.39 -19.32
C SER A 136 0.15 0.15 -17.90
N LEU A 137 -0.71 1.06 -17.43
CA LEU A 137 -0.79 1.45 -16.01
C LEU A 137 -1.71 0.50 -15.23
N ARG A 138 -1.56 -0.81 -15.45
CA ARG A 138 -2.39 -1.80 -14.78
C ARG A 138 -2.08 -1.79 -13.28
N GLU A 139 -2.98 -1.22 -12.49
CA GLU A 139 -2.86 -1.27 -11.04
C GLU A 139 -3.18 -2.68 -10.53
N LYS A 140 -2.49 -3.10 -9.48
CA LYS A 140 -2.82 -4.36 -8.81
C LYS A 140 -4.01 -4.14 -7.88
N ILE A 141 -5.11 -4.84 -8.13
CA ILE A 141 -6.20 -4.92 -7.16
C ILE A 141 -5.71 -5.65 -5.91
N SER A 142 -5.92 -5.03 -4.74
CA SER A 142 -5.62 -5.65 -3.46
C SER A 142 -6.89 -6.21 -2.84
N PHE A 143 -6.88 -7.50 -2.50
CA PHE A 143 -7.91 -8.15 -1.70
C PHE A 143 -7.64 -7.88 -0.22
N ASP A 144 -7.99 -6.66 0.20
CA ASP A 144 -7.93 -6.23 1.60
C ASP A 144 -9.08 -6.84 2.42
N LYS A 145 -9.05 -6.64 3.74
CA LYS A 145 -10.07 -7.17 4.66
C LYS A 145 -11.49 -6.73 4.29
N SER A 146 -11.67 -5.50 3.80
CA SER A 146 -12.98 -5.01 3.40
C SER A 146 -13.50 -5.76 2.18
N LEU A 147 -12.67 -5.83 1.13
CA LEU A 147 -13.06 -6.47 -0.11
C LEU A 147 -13.24 -7.98 0.07
N HIS A 148 -12.41 -8.63 0.89
CA HIS A 148 -12.61 -10.01 1.30
C HIS A 148 -13.94 -10.20 2.01
N PHE A 149 -14.26 -9.36 3.01
CA PHE A 149 -15.51 -9.45 3.76
C PHE A 149 -16.75 -9.24 2.89
N ILE A 150 -16.70 -8.39 1.87
CA ILE A 150 -17.79 -8.22 0.90
C ILE A 150 -18.09 -9.55 0.18
N HIS A 151 -17.07 -10.34 -0.14
CA HIS A 151 -17.26 -11.65 -0.76
C HIS A 151 -17.72 -12.69 0.27
N GLU A 152 -17.07 -12.75 1.43
CA GLU A 152 -17.41 -13.68 2.51
C GLU A 152 -18.86 -13.53 2.99
N SER A 153 -19.34 -12.28 3.12
CA SER A 153 -20.70 -11.96 3.59
C SER A 153 -21.78 -12.05 2.51
N SER A 154 -21.41 -12.33 1.26
CA SER A 154 -22.38 -12.41 0.16
C SER A 154 -23.18 -13.72 0.23
N GLU A 155 -24.49 -13.60 0.46
CA GLU A 155 -25.40 -14.76 0.45
C GLU A 155 -25.51 -15.44 -0.93
N ARG A 156 -25.05 -14.77 -1.99
CA ARG A 156 -25.09 -15.28 -3.37
C ARG A 156 -23.92 -16.19 -3.70
N ILE A 157 -22.81 -16.05 -3.00
CA ILE A 157 -21.65 -16.92 -3.15
C ILE A 157 -21.90 -18.13 -2.26
N LYS A 158 -22.16 -19.28 -2.87
CA LYS A 158 -22.40 -20.54 -2.16
C LYS A 158 -21.13 -21.39 -2.19
N GLY A 159 -20.75 -21.92 -1.02
CA GLY A 159 -19.70 -22.92 -0.92
C GLY A 159 -20.11 -24.25 -1.59
N MET A 160 -19.16 -25.17 -1.68
CA MET A 160 -19.39 -26.53 -2.18
C MET A 160 -20.33 -27.33 -1.25
N ASP A 161 -20.26 -27.07 0.06
CA ASP A 161 -21.19 -27.60 1.05
C ASP A 161 -22.31 -26.59 1.30
N LEU A 162 -23.50 -26.86 0.75
CA LEU A 162 -24.68 -26.00 0.89
C LEU A 162 -25.22 -25.93 2.32
N SER A 163 -24.78 -26.81 3.23
CA SER A 163 -25.15 -26.79 4.65
C SER A 163 -24.24 -25.88 5.48
N ALA A 164 -23.07 -25.52 4.95
CA ALA A 164 -22.15 -24.60 5.60
C ALA A 164 -22.72 -23.16 5.57
N LYS A 165 -22.58 -22.46 6.69
CA LYS A 165 -22.94 -21.02 6.77
C LYS A 165 -21.90 -20.12 6.10
N ASP A 166 -20.67 -20.59 6.00
CA ASP A 166 -19.58 -19.89 5.32
C ASP A 166 -19.51 -20.27 3.84
N ASN A 167 -18.80 -19.47 3.05
CA ASN A 167 -18.63 -19.68 1.62
C ASN A 167 -17.15 -19.90 1.22
N CYS A 168 -16.28 -20.20 2.17
CA CYS A 168 -14.83 -20.33 1.96
C CYS A 168 -14.49 -21.33 0.84
N SER A 169 -15.23 -22.44 0.80
CA SER A 169 -15.07 -23.50 -0.20
C SER A 169 -15.44 -23.10 -1.63
N ALA A 170 -16.08 -21.95 -1.83
CA ALA A 170 -16.35 -21.43 -3.17
C ALA A 170 -15.07 -20.95 -3.88
N CYS A 171 -14.02 -20.62 -3.12
CA CYS A 171 -12.80 -20.00 -3.65
C CYS A 171 -11.53 -20.71 -3.20
N HIS A 172 -11.44 -21.11 -1.93
CA HIS A 172 -10.23 -21.71 -1.37
C HIS A 172 -10.17 -23.21 -1.65
N HIS A 173 -8.98 -23.64 -2.08
CA HIS A 173 -8.69 -25.04 -2.31
C HIS A 173 -7.26 -25.39 -1.90
N LYS A 174 -7.01 -26.68 -1.82
CA LYS A 174 -5.70 -27.33 -1.74
C LYS A 174 -5.58 -28.33 -2.87
N TYR A 175 -4.34 -28.62 -3.25
CA TYR A 175 -4.03 -29.60 -4.28
C TYR A 175 -3.57 -30.91 -3.64
N ASN A 176 -4.12 -32.04 -4.09
CA ASN A 176 -3.68 -33.37 -3.68
C ASN A 176 -2.74 -33.94 -4.74
N GLU A 177 -1.45 -34.07 -4.43
CA GLU A 177 -0.46 -34.59 -5.37
C GLU A 177 -0.72 -36.05 -5.80
N LYS A 178 -1.41 -36.85 -4.98
CA LYS A 178 -1.69 -38.26 -5.28
C LYS A 178 -2.87 -38.43 -6.23
N THR A 179 -3.96 -37.70 -5.99
CA THR A 179 -5.17 -37.79 -6.84
C THR A 179 -5.15 -36.80 -8.00
N LYS A 180 -4.28 -35.78 -7.95
CA LYS A 180 -4.22 -34.64 -8.88
C LYS A 180 -5.50 -33.82 -8.91
N GLU A 181 -6.24 -33.80 -7.80
CA GLU A 181 -7.49 -33.06 -7.66
C GLU A 181 -7.34 -31.93 -6.63
N ILE A 182 -8.18 -30.91 -6.80
CA ILE A 182 -8.32 -29.84 -5.80
C ILE A 182 -9.45 -30.19 -4.81
N PHE A 183 -9.27 -29.82 -3.55
CA PHE A 183 -10.24 -30.05 -2.49
C PHE A 183 -10.20 -28.93 -1.45
N TYR A 184 -11.26 -28.77 -0.66
CA TYR A 184 -11.32 -27.76 0.39
C TYR A 184 -11.00 -28.35 1.77
N VAL A 185 -10.23 -27.61 2.57
CA VAL A 185 -9.96 -27.93 3.99
C VAL A 185 -10.26 -26.71 4.83
N LYS A 186 -11.29 -26.81 5.69
CA LYS A 186 -11.71 -25.74 6.57
C LYS A 186 -10.63 -25.37 7.58
N GLY A 187 -10.37 -24.07 7.73
CA GLY A 187 -9.35 -23.54 8.64
C GLY A 187 -7.93 -23.57 8.06
N GLU A 188 -7.78 -23.98 6.81
CA GLU A 188 -6.51 -23.97 6.09
C GLU A 188 -6.50 -23.02 4.89
N GLU A 189 -7.45 -22.09 4.83
CA GLU A 189 -7.59 -21.09 3.77
C GLU A 189 -6.37 -20.17 3.76
N GLU A 190 -5.82 -19.88 2.58
CA GLU A 190 -4.65 -19.03 2.42
C GLU A 190 -4.79 -18.14 1.19
N SER A 191 -3.92 -17.12 1.10
CA SER A 191 -3.88 -16.26 -0.06
C SER A 191 -3.45 -17.04 -1.30
N CYS A 192 -4.12 -16.80 -2.43
CA CYS A 192 -3.79 -17.37 -3.75
C CYS A 192 -2.30 -17.21 -4.09
N PHE A 193 -1.71 -16.07 -3.73
CA PHE A 193 -0.30 -15.70 -4.00
C PHE A 193 0.75 -16.62 -3.34
N TYR A 194 0.36 -17.44 -2.36
CA TYR A 194 1.30 -18.36 -1.74
C TYR A 194 1.61 -19.54 -2.65
N CYS A 195 0.63 -20.00 -3.45
CA CYS A 195 0.79 -21.09 -4.41
C CYS A 195 0.90 -20.56 -5.85
N HIS A 196 0.00 -19.67 -6.25
CA HIS A 196 -0.01 -19.05 -7.57
C HIS A 196 0.97 -17.88 -7.61
N LYS A 197 2.13 -18.10 -8.25
CA LYS A 197 3.19 -17.09 -8.41
C LYS A 197 2.99 -16.29 -9.70
N SER A 198 3.90 -15.36 -9.99
CA SER A 198 3.86 -14.56 -11.22
C SER A 198 3.89 -15.43 -12.48
N GLU A 199 4.68 -16.48 -12.45
CA GLU A 199 4.83 -17.44 -13.53
C GLU A 199 4.15 -18.76 -13.17
N LYS A 200 3.71 -19.47 -14.21
CA LYS A 200 3.23 -20.84 -14.07
C LYS A 200 4.36 -21.73 -13.55
N LYS A 201 4.06 -22.58 -12.58
CA LYS A 201 5.00 -23.55 -12.04
C LYS A 201 4.35 -24.93 -11.98
N ASP A 202 4.95 -25.91 -12.67
CA ASP A 202 4.38 -27.25 -12.82
C ASP A 202 2.93 -27.17 -13.35
N GLU A 203 1.98 -27.82 -12.68
CA GLU A 203 0.54 -27.74 -12.98
C GLU A 203 -0.15 -26.52 -12.33
N THR A 204 0.57 -25.71 -11.56
CA THR A 204 0.02 -24.54 -10.87
C THR A 204 0.02 -23.33 -11.80
N ARG A 205 -1.20 -22.89 -12.16
CA ARG A 205 -1.44 -21.66 -12.92
C ARG A 205 -0.78 -20.44 -12.27
N SER A 206 -0.37 -19.49 -13.09
CA SER A 206 0.08 -18.18 -12.59
C SER A 206 -1.04 -17.47 -11.82
N ILE A 207 -0.69 -16.48 -11.01
CA ILE A 207 -1.67 -15.66 -10.28
C ILE A 207 -2.59 -14.88 -11.23
N GLN A 208 -2.09 -14.48 -12.40
CA GLN A 208 -2.89 -13.78 -13.40
C GLN A 208 -3.97 -14.71 -13.96
N GLU A 209 -3.59 -15.90 -14.40
CA GLU A 209 -4.54 -16.90 -14.91
C GLU A 209 -5.53 -17.33 -13.83
N ALA A 210 -5.05 -17.71 -12.65
CA ALA A 210 -5.89 -18.18 -11.55
C ALA A 210 -6.90 -17.11 -11.09
N ALA A 211 -6.48 -15.84 -11.01
CA ALA A 211 -7.37 -14.75 -10.63
C ALA A 211 -8.40 -14.43 -11.72
N HIS A 212 -8.02 -14.42 -13.00
CA HIS A 212 -8.99 -14.18 -14.08
C HIS A 212 -10.00 -15.33 -14.17
N ASP A 213 -9.53 -16.58 -14.19
CA ASP A 213 -10.36 -17.79 -14.26
C ASP A 213 -11.35 -17.88 -13.09
N SER A 214 -10.95 -17.43 -11.89
CA SER A 214 -11.81 -17.49 -10.71
C SER A 214 -12.72 -16.26 -10.59
N CYS A 215 -12.14 -15.06 -10.54
CA CYS A 215 -12.86 -13.84 -10.22
C CYS A 215 -13.78 -13.42 -11.37
N VAL A 216 -13.24 -13.30 -12.58
CA VAL A 216 -13.98 -12.77 -13.73
C VAL A 216 -15.05 -13.75 -14.18
N ALA A 217 -14.76 -15.05 -14.17
CA ALA A 217 -15.76 -16.06 -14.52
C ALA A 217 -16.94 -16.07 -13.54
N CYS A 218 -16.66 -15.98 -12.22
CA CYS A 218 -17.70 -15.89 -11.21
C CYS A 218 -18.56 -14.63 -11.39
N HIS A 219 -17.94 -13.45 -11.56
CA HIS A 219 -18.65 -12.19 -11.81
C HIS A 219 -19.50 -12.25 -13.09
N GLN A 220 -18.96 -12.80 -14.16
CA GLN A 220 -19.67 -12.95 -15.43
C GLN A 220 -20.88 -13.88 -15.29
N SER A 221 -20.76 -14.96 -14.51
CA SER A 221 -21.88 -15.87 -14.25
C SER A 221 -23.05 -15.18 -13.53
N PHE A 222 -22.78 -14.21 -12.65
CA PHE A 222 -23.82 -13.41 -12.01
C PHE A 222 -24.42 -12.37 -12.95
N LYS A 223 -23.59 -11.76 -13.81
CA LYS A 223 -24.05 -10.81 -14.83
C LYS A 223 -24.99 -11.47 -15.86
N ALA A 224 -24.65 -12.67 -16.34
CA ALA A 224 -25.47 -13.44 -17.26
C ALA A 224 -26.85 -13.81 -16.67
N LYS A 225 -26.94 -13.98 -15.35
CA LYS A 225 -28.20 -14.24 -14.62
C LYS A 225 -29.04 -12.98 -14.37
N SER A 226 -28.71 -11.84 -15.00
CA SER A 226 -29.34 -10.53 -14.76
C SER A 226 -29.27 -10.05 -13.31
N ILE A 227 -28.29 -10.53 -12.54
CA ILE A 227 -27.98 -10.10 -11.16
C ILE A 227 -26.87 -9.02 -11.23
N ALA A 228 -26.92 -8.18 -12.26
CA ALA A 228 -25.80 -7.32 -12.66
C ALA A 228 -25.46 -6.21 -11.66
N ILE A 229 -26.40 -5.81 -10.80
CA ILE A 229 -26.24 -4.68 -9.87
C ILE A 229 -25.32 -5.04 -8.68
N ASP A 230 -25.21 -6.33 -8.35
CA ASP A 230 -24.46 -6.82 -7.18
C ASP A 230 -23.26 -7.71 -7.55
N ALA A 231 -22.97 -7.88 -8.85
CA ALA A 231 -21.81 -8.63 -9.33
C ALA A 231 -20.56 -7.74 -9.35
N GLY A 232 -19.39 -8.31 -9.11
CA GLY A 232 -18.13 -7.58 -9.26
C GLY A 232 -17.79 -7.24 -10.72
N PRO A 233 -16.73 -6.45 -10.94
CA PRO A 233 -16.32 -6.01 -12.28
C PRO A 233 -15.88 -7.16 -13.19
N VAL A 234 -16.17 -7.03 -14.49
CA VAL A 234 -15.76 -7.97 -15.55
C VAL A 234 -14.89 -7.32 -16.65
N THR A 235 -14.67 -6.00 -16.56
CA THR A 235 -13.80 -5.25 -17.49
C THR A 235 -12.42 -5.06 -16.89
N CYS A 236 -11.41 -4.85 -17.73
CA CYS A 236 -10.02 -4.70 -17.27
C CYS A 236 -9.89 -3.47 -16.37
N ASP A 237 -10.40 -2.33 -16.84
CA ASP A 237 -10.43 -1.09 -16.07
C ASP A 237 -11.22 -1.21 -14.75
N GLY A 238 -12.27 -2.05 -14.70
CA GLY A 238 -13.09 -2.27 -13.51
C GLY A 238 -12.30 -2.82 -12.32
N CYS A 239 -11.26 -3.60 -12.60
CA CYS A 239 -10.36 -4.16 -11.59
C CYS A 239 -9.03 -3.43 -11.49
N HIS A 240 -8.53 -2.85 -12.59
CA HIS A 240 -7.14 -2.41 -12.71
C HIS A 240 -6.96 -0.90 -12.91
N ASP A 241 -8.04 -0.12 -12.91
CA ASP A 241 -7.97 1.34 -12.88
C ASP A 241 -7.94 1.87 -11.44
N ASN A 242 -7.00 2.76 -11.14
CA ASN A 242 -6.81 3.32 -9.80
C ASN A 242 -8.07 4.05 -9.29
N GLU A 243 -8.71 4.84 -10.16
CA GLU A 243 -9.89 5.63 -9.80
C GLU A 243 -11.12 4.75 -9.61
N LYS A 244 -11.26 3.66 -10.35
CA LYS A 244 -12.31 2.65 -10.12
C LYS A 244 -12.05 1.85 -8.84
N ILE A 245 -10.81 1.43 -8.58
CA ILE A 245 -10.44 0.74 -7.33
C ILE A 245 -10.79 1.60 -6.11
N LYS A 246 -10.48 2.91 -6.14
CA LYS A 246 -10.83 3.85 -5.05
C LYS A 246 -12.34 3.98 -4.81
N LYS A 247 -13.18 3.71 -5.80
CA LYS A 247 -14.65 3.77 -5.71
C LYS A 247 -15.28 2.48 -5.17
N ILE A 248 -14.50 1.40 -5.01
CA ILE A 248 -14.99 0.18 -4.39
C ILE A 248 -15.39 0.50 -2.94
N LYS A 249 -16.61 0.11 -2.57
CA LYS A 249 -17.16 0.34 -1.23
C LYS A 249 -16.22 -0.25 -0.17
N LYS A 250 -15.85 0.56 0.82
CA LYS A 250 -15.09 0.11 1.99
C LYS A 250 -16.03 -0.12 3.18
N ILE A 251 -15.95 -1.31 3.76
CA ILE A 251 -16.62 -1.68 5.01
C ILE A 251 -15.63 -1.41 6.14
N THR A 252 -16.07 -0.70 7.18
CA THR A 252 -15.21 -0.35 8.32
C THR A 252 -15.43 -1.26 9.52
N ASP A 253 -16.65 -1.72 9.73
CA ASP A 253 -17.00 -2.68 10.78
C ASP A 253 -16.95 -4.09 10.20
N ILE A 254 -15.78 -4.71 10.28
CA ILE A 254 -15.50 -6.03 9.71
C ILE A 254 -15.31 -7.01 10.87
N PRO A 255 -16.16 -8.04 10.99
CA PRO A 255 -15.93 -9.14 11.91
C PRO A 255 -14.56 -9.78 11.69
N ARG A 256 -13.96 -10.29 12.76
CA ARG A 256 -12.67 -10.98 12.66
C ARG A 256 -12.80 -12.21 11.77
N LEU A 257 -11.99 -12.28 10.72
CA LEU A 257 -11.88 -13.45 9.82
C LEU A 257 -11.34 -14.65 10.59
N LYS A 258 -12.19 -15.63 10.92
CA LYS A 258 -11.81 -16.78 11.76
C LYS A 258 -11.22 -17.91 10.92
N ARG A 259 -9.97 -18.28 11.21
CA ARG A 259 -9.19 -19.33 10.54
C ARG A 259 -8.28 -20.09 11.53
N ASN A 260 -8.78 -20.35 12.74
CA ASN A 260 -8.04 -21.02 13.82
C ASN A 260 -6.74 -20.32 14.25
N GLN A 261 -6.63 -19.01 14.00
CA GLN A 261 -5.50 -18.21 14.46
C GLN A 261 -5.59 -17.93 15.96
N PRO A 262 -4.45 -17.90 16.68
CA PRO A 262 -4.42 -17.57 18.10
C PRO A 262 -4.80 -16.11 18.37
N ASP A 263 -5.26 -15.82 19.58
CA ASP A 263 -5.49 -14.44 20.03
C ASP A 263 -4.16 -13.81 20.49
N GLU A 264 -3.42 -14.52 21.35
CA GLU A 264 -2.09 -14.16 21.83
C GLU A 264 -1.06 -15.26 21.53
N VAL A 265 0.19 -14.86 21.25
CA VAL A 265 1.30 -15.78 20.91
C VAL A 265 2.57 -15.39 21.64
N ALA A 266 3.33 -16.37 22.12
CA ALA A 266 4.72 -16.16 22.52
C ALA A 266 5.66 -16.47 21.34
N ILE A 267 6.38 -15.46 20.84
CA ILE A 267 7.38 -15.63 19.78
C ILE A 267 8.73 -15.90 20.42
N THR A 268 9.35 -17.03 20.08
CA THR A 268 10.66 -17.44 20.59
C THR A 268 11.70 -17.49 19.47
N GLY A 269 12.93 -17.07 19.82
CA GLY A 269 14.12 -17.27 18.99
C GLY A 269 14.93 -18.48 19.44
N TRP A 270 14.31 -19.47 20.05
CA TRP A 270 14.96 -20.64 20.62
C TRP A 270 13.95 -21.78 20.75
N LYS A 271 14.44 -23.03 20.78
CA LYS A 271 13.60 -24.21 21.02
C LYS A 271 13.44 -24.44 22.52
N ALA A 272 12.23 -24.80 22.95
CA ALA A 272 11.90 -24.91 24.38
C ALA A 272 12.70 -25.99 25.13
N ASP A 273 13.19 -27.01 24.41
CA ASP A 273 13.97 -28.14 24.90
C ASP A 273 15.50 -27.91 24.89
N ASP A 274 15.96 -26.78 24.34
CA ASP A 274 17.38 -26.49 24.24
C ASP A 274 17.92 -25.88 25.54
N GLN A 275 18.65 -26.71 26.31
CA GLN A 275 19.30 -26.33 27.56
C GLN A 275 20.58 -25.51 27.35
N THR A 276 21.05 -25.33 26.11
CA THR A 276 22.23 -24.52 25.77
C THR A 276 21.85 -23.05 25.55
N LYS A 277 21.07 -22.46 26.46
CA LYS A 277 20.66 -21.05 26.42
C LYS A 277 21.86 -20.12 26.63
N LYS A 278 22.62 -19.82 25.57
CA LYS A 278 23.54 -18.68 25.55
C LYS A 278 22.98 -17.58 24.66
N ASN A 279 22.77 -16.41 25.25
CA ASN A 279 22.56 -15.12 24.57
C ASN A 279 21.23 -14.91 23.83
N TYR A 280 20.13 -15.55 24.27
CA TYR A 280 18.80 -15.25 23.75
C TYR A 280 18.09 -14.17 24.58
N MET A 281 17.36 -13.28 23.90
CA MET A 281 16.42 -12.37 24.54
C MET A 281 15.22 -13.15 25.10
N ASP A 282 14.52 -12.56 26.06
CA ASP A 282 13.22 -13.06 26.53
C ASP A 282 12.25 -13.23 25.35
N ALA A 283 11.30 -14.14 25.46
CA ALA A 283 10.29 -14.33 24.43
C ALA A 283 9.36 -13.10 24.35
N VAL A 284 8.80 -12.90 23.17
CA VAL A 284 7.93 -11.75 22.88
C VAL A 284 6.47 -12.15 23.03
N ALA A 285 5.75 -11.45 23.91
CA ALA A 285 4.30 -11.55 24.00
C ALA A 285 3.67 -10.74 22.86
N PHE A 286 2.96 -11.42 21.94
CA PHE A 286 2.37 -10.80 20.76
C PHE A 286 0.85 -10.91 20.78
N ASP A 287 0.17 -9.77 20.74
CA ASP A 287 -1.29 -9.68 20.62
C ASP A 287 -1.69 -9.81 19.13
N HIS A 288 -1.84 -11.05 18.67
CA HIS A 288 -2.17 -11.33 17.27
C HIS A 288 -3.54 -10.75 16.90
N LYS A 289 -4.53 -10.85 17.80
CA LYS A 289 -5.87 -10.33 17.59
C LYS A 289 -5.92 -8.81 17.43
N PHE A 290 -5.14 -8.05 18.19
CA PHE A 290 -5.03 -6.61 18.01
C PHE A 290 -4.40 -6.27 16.65
N HIS A 291 -3.33 -6.96 16.26
CA HIS A 291 -2.70 -6.72 14.96
C HIS A 291 -3.60 -7.11 13.78
N GLU A 292 -4.51 -8.07 13.96
CA GLU A 292 -5.57 -8.37 13.01
C GLU A 292 -6.61 -7.25 12.85
N THR A 293 -6.73 -6.28 13.76
CA THR A 293 -7.61 -5.12 13.53
C THR A 293 -6.86 -3.98 12.84
N ALA A 294 -5.54 -3.88 13.07
CA ALA A 294 -4.70 -2.83 12.52
C ALA A 294 -4.20 -3.10 11.09
N ALA A 295 -3.89 -4.35 10.73
CA ALA A 295 -3.40 -4.71 9.40
C ALA A 295 -4.51 -4.66 8.34
N GLN A 296 -4.17 -4.51 7.05
CA GLN A 296 -5.14 -4.56 5.95
C GLN A 296 -5.28 -5.96 5.35
N SER A 297 -4.25 -6.81 5.52
CA SER A 297 -4.24 -8.20 5.08
C SER A 297 -3.35 -9.04 5.99
N CYS A 298 -3.62 -10.35 6.08
CA CYS A 298 -2.68 -11.28 6.73
C CYS A 298 -1.31 -11.25 6.03
N LYS A 299 -1.28 -10.98 4.72
CA LYS A 299 -0.08 -10.88 3.88
C LYS A 299 0.87 -9.75 4.25
N ASP A 300 0.39 -8.77 5.01
CA ASP A 300 1.22 -7.65 5.46
C ASP A 300 2.37 -8.17 6.36
N CYS A 301 2.12 -9.27 7.09
CA CYS A 301 3.11 -9.97 7.89
C CYS A 301 3.47 -11.35 7.27
N HIS A 302 2.44 -12.17 7.02
CA HIS A 302 2.56 -13.51 6.44
C HIS A 302 2.80 -13.44 4.94
N HIS A 303 3.99 -13.00 4.53
CA HIS A 303 4.23 -12.66 3.13
C HIS A 303 4.40 -13.86 2.18
N GLU A 304 4.48 -15.08 2.71
CA GLU A 304 4.71 -16.30 1.92
C GLU A 304 3.78 -17.45 2.31
N THR A 305 3.43 -17.61 3.60
CA THR A 305 2.49 -18.61 4.13
C THR A 305 1.87 -18.10 5.43
N LEU A 306 0.72 -18.64 5.88
CA LEU A 306 0.19 -18.35 7.22
C LEU A 306 0.90 -19.12 8.35
N LYS A 307 2.03 -19.77 8.06
CA LYS A 307 2.82 -20.48 9.06
C LYS A 307 3.64 -19.53 9.93
N LYS A 308 4.35 -20.10 10.91
CA LYS A 308 5.16 -19.33 11.86
C LYS A 308 6.37 -18.73 11.17
N CYS A 309 6.80 -17.55 11.63
CA CYS A 309 7.97 -16.86 11.08
C CYS A 309 9.25 -17.71 11.21
N ASN A 310 9.41 -18.40 12.35
CA ASN A 310 10.57 -19.22 12.64
C ASN A 310 10.58 -20.58 11.89
N ASP A 311 9.54 -20.88 11.11
CA ASP A 311 9.59 -22.00 10.16
C ASP A 311 10.55 -21.70 8.99
N CYS A 312 10.83 -20.42 8.69
CA CYS A 312 11.79 -19.99 7.66
C CYS A 312 12.94 -19.15 8.23
N HIS A 313 12.67 -18.33 9.25
CA HIS A 313 13.62 -17.41 9.85
C HIS A 313 14.21 -17.99 11.14
N GLY A 314 15.34 -18.69 11.02
CA GLY A 314 16.05 -19.30 12.14
C GLY A 314 16.73 -18.27 13.06
N ALA A 315 16.99 -18.68 14.31
CA ALA A 315 17.63 -17.84 15.31
C ALA A 315 19.15 -17.73 15.12
N GLU A 316 19.81 -18.81 14.70
CA GLU A 316 21.26 -18.87 14.48
C GLU A 316 21.68 -18.35 13.09
N GLY A 317 20.71 -17.98 12.26
CA GLY A 317 20.90 -17.54 10.88
C GLY A 317 19.68 -17.89 10.03
N GLY A 318 19.42 -17.15 8.95
CA GLY A 318 18.33 -17.49 8.05
C GLY A 318 18.64 -18.74 7.23
N GLU A 319 17.66 -19.62 7.09
CA GLU A 319 17.76 -20.77 6.18
C GLU A 319 17.57 -20.31 4.72
N GLN A 320 17.97 -21.13 3.75
CA GLN A 320 17.78 -20.82 2.33
C GLN A 320 16.30 -20.51 1.99
N LYS A 321 15.36 -21.25 2.57
CA LYS A 321 13.90 -21.02 2.45
C LYS A 321 13.45 -19.64 2.95
N GLY A 322 14.19 -19.04 3.90
CA GLY A 322 13.95 -17.71 4.43
C GLY A 322 14.80 -16.62 3.76
N GLY A 323 15.45 -16.92 2.63
CA GLY A 323 16.34 -16.00 1.94
C GLY A 323 17.54 -15.56 2.79
N PHE A 324 18.01 -16.43 3.69
CA PHE A 324 19.09 -16.15 4.65
C PHE A 324 18.80 -15.00 5.63
N VAL A 325 17.52 -14.61 5.79
CA VAL A 325 17.08 -13.64 6.80
C VAL A 325 16.87 -14.33 8.15
N SER A 326 17.61 -13.92 9.17
CA SER A 326 17.45 -14.43 10.54
C SER A 326 16.15 -13.95 11.18
N LEU A 327 15.71 -14.60 12.26
CA LEU A 327 14.54 -14.15 13.03
C LEU A 327 14.72 -12.72 13.56
N GLY A 328 15.92 -12.39 14.05
CA GLY A 328 16.24 -11.06 14.53
C GLY A 328 16.07 -10.00 13.43
N GLN A 329 16.48 -10.30 12.20
CA GLN A 329 16.28 -9.40 11.06
C GLN A 329 14.80 -9.31 10.66
N ALA A 330 14.09 -10.44 10.60
CA ALA A 330 12.67 -10.48 10.28
C ALA A 330 11.82 -9.61 11.22
N MET A 331 12.19 -9.54 12.51
CA MET A 331 11.43 -8.80 13.52
C MET A 331 11.87 -7.32 13.69
N HIS A 332 13.12 -6.97 13.37
CA HIS A 332 13.67 -5.64 13.69
C HIS A 332 14.11 -4.78 12.50
N LYS A 333 14.01 -5.28 11.26
CA LYS A 333 14.43 -4.54 10.07
C LYS A 333 13.65 -3.23 9.89
N GLN A 334 14.30 -2.09 10.15
CA GLN A 334 13.65 -0.77 10.24
C GLN A 334 13.03 -0.25 8.93
N ASP A 335 13.49 -0.73 7.79
CA ASP A 335 13.05 -0.35 6.44
C ASP A 335 12.03 -1.34 5.85
N SER A 336 11.53 -2.28 6.66
CA SER A 336 10.53 -3.27 6.24
C SER A 336 9.27 -3.19 7.09
N THR A 337 8.12 -2.92 6.47
CA THR A 337 6.81 -2.96 7.13
C THR A 337 6.37 -4.37 7.52
N ARG A 338 7.10 -5.42 7.12
CA ARG A 338 6.90 -6.80 7.57
C ARG A 338 7.52 -7.09 8.93
N SER A 339 8.38 -6.19 9.43
CA SER A 339 9.00 -6.31 10.75
C SER A 339 8.24 -5.47 11.77
N CYS A 340 8.32 -5.85 13.04
CA CYS A 340 7.69 -5.11 14.14
C CYS A 340 8.21 -3.66 14.17
N ILE A 341 9.53 -3.49 14.15
CA ILE A 341 10.16 -2.17 14.26
C ILE A 341 9.90 -1.30 13.02
N GLY A 342 9.95 -1.89 11.82
CA GLY A 342 9.73 -1.15 10.58
C GLY A 342 8.28 -0.71 10.41
N CYS A 343 7.31 -1.58 10.72
CA CYS A 343 5.89 -1.22 10.73
C CYS A 343 5.59 -0.14 11.77
N HIS A 344 6.09 -0.27 13.00
CA HIS A 344 5.89 0.75 14.03
C HIS A 344 6.55 2.08 13.66
N LYS A 345 7.75 2.05 13.07
CA LYS A 345 8.42 3.25 12.54
C LYS A 345 7.58 3.92 11.45
N ASP A 346 6.98 3.14 10.55
CA ASP A 346 6.09 3.69 9.53
C ASP A 346 4.84 4.33 10.14
N PHE A 347 4.23 3.68 11.14
CA PHE A 347 3.06 4.20 11.87
C PHE A 347 3.35 5.57 12.53
N THR A 348 4.56 5.77 13.06
CA THR A 348 4.96 7.04 13.68
C THR A 348 5.09 8.21 12.70
N LYS A 349 5.00 7.98 11.39
CA LYS A 349 4.93 9.03 10.36
C LYS A 349 3.54 9.65 10.23
N SER A 350 2.52 9.09 10.89
CA SER A 350 1.18 9.69 10.94
C SER A 350 1.20 11.06 11.60
N ALA A 351 0.27 11.94 11.21
CA ALA A 351 0.24 13.32 11.71
C ALA A 351 0.12 13.43 13.24
N ASP A 352 -0.49 12.44 13.91
CA ASP A 352 -0.62 12.43 15.37
C ASP A 352 0.70 12.08 16.10
N CYS A 353 1.69 11.52 15.41
CA CYS A 353 2.95 11.05 15.98
C CYS A 353 4.18 11.78 15.42
N ALA A 354 4.12 12.18 14.15
CA ALA A 354 5.26 12.68 13.38
C ALA A 354 5.82 13.99 13.92
N GLY A 355 5.02 14.79 14.64
CA GLY A 355 5.47 16.02 15.28
C GLY A 355 6.67 15.81 16.21
N CYS A 356 6.67 14.71 16.98
CA CYS A 356 7.80 14.31 17.83
C CYS A 356 8.73 13.34 17.10
N HIS A 357 8.19 12.28 16.47
CA HIS A 357 8.99 11.18 15.94
C HIS A 357 9.84 11.53 14.71
N SER A 358 9.49 12.57 13.94
CA SER A 358 10.33 13.02 12.82
C SER A 358 11.58 13.79 13.25
N LEU A 359 11.59 14.31 14.48
CA LEU A 359 12.68 15.08 15.07
C LEU A 359 13.57 14.24 16.00
N MET A 360 13.13 13.02 16.32
CA MET A 360 13.93 12.08 17.10
C MET A 360 14.93 11.37 16.18
N PRO A 361 16.20 11.22 16.61
CA PRO A 361 17.14 10.40 15.86
C PRO A 361 16.60 8.97 15.78
N ALA A 362 16.89 8.27 14.68
CA ALA A 362 16.69 6.84 14.59
C ALA A 362 17.65 6.15 15.57
N SER A 363 17.27 6.08 16.84
CA SER A 363 18.09 5.50 17.89
C SER A 363 18.22 4.00 17.62
N ASN A 364 19.47 3.56 17.50
CA ASN A 364 19.81 2.15 17.57
C ASN A 364 19.93 1.80 19.06
N SER A 365 18.93 1.09 19.58
CA SER A 365 18.85 0.47 20.92
C SER A 365 18.66 1.41 22.12
N ASN A 366 17.41 1.52 22.58
CA ASN A 366 17.09 1.86 23.97
C ASN A 366 16.76 0.56 24.72
N PRO A 367 17.55 0.12 25.72
CA PRO A 367 17.30 -1.11 26.47
C PRO A 367 15.89 -1.21 27.08
N GLU A 368 15.29 -0.08 27.44
CA GLU A 368 13.91 -0.03 27.96
C GLU A 368 12.86 -0.30 26.85
N SER A 369 13.16 0.10 25.61
CA SER A 369 12.29 -0.24 24.47
C SER A 369 12.29 -1.73 24.16
N CYS A 370 13.41 -2.44 24.41
CA CYS A 370 13.49 -3.89 24.21
C CYS A 370 12.47 -4.63 25.10
N LYS A 371 12.32 -4.20 26.36
CA LYS A 371 11.40 -4.79 27.34
C LYS A 371 9.93 -4.59 27.02
N THR A 372 9.61 -3.67 26.10
CA THR A 372 8.22 -3.49 25.63
C THR A 372 7.75 -4.72 24.85
N CYS A 373 8.66 -5.42 24.17
CA CYS A 373 8.37 -6.65 23.44
C CYS A 373 8.87 -7.88 24.21
N HIS A 374 10.17 -7.89 24.56
CA HIS A 374 10.85 -9.00 25.24
C HIS A 374 10.48 -9.02 26.72
N SER A 375 9.47 -9.81 27.06
CA SER A 375 8.76 -9.72 28.35
C SER A 375 8.45 -11.07 29.00
N ILE A 376 8.70 -12.18 28.30
CA ILE A 376 8.45 -13.53 28.82
C ILE A 376 9.79 -14.25 29.04
N PRO A 377 10.28 -14.34 30.29
CA PRO A 377 11.48 -15.11 30.61
C PRO A 377 11.34 -16.58 30.20
N PRO A 378 12.41 -17.25 29.73
CA PRO A 378 12.35 -18.63 29.28
C PRO A 378 11.75 -19.62 30.29
N VAL A 379 12.02 -19.44 31.58
CA VAL A 379 11.48 -20.28 32.67
C VAL A 379 9.94 -20.27 32.75
N GLN A 380 9.30 -19.18 32.31
CA GLN A 380 7.83 -19.11 32.29
C GLN A 380 7.23 -19.96 31.17
N LEU A 381 7.94 -20.17 30.06
CA LEU A 381 7.50 -21.01 28.95
C LEU A 381 7.76 -22.51 29.19
N GLU A 382 8.62 -22.86 30.15
CA GLU A 382 8.81 -24.24 30.62
C GLU A 382 7.64 -24.73 31.49
N SER A 383 6.94 -23.79 32.14
CA SER A 383 5.93 -24.08 33.18
C SER A 383 4.50 -23.70 32.81
N LYS A 384 4.29 -22.92 31.74
CA LYS A 384 2.96 -22.46 31.30
C LYS A 384 2.77 -22.69 29.81
N ASP A 385 1.51 -22.82 29.41
CA ASP A 385 1.12 -22.73 28.01
C ASP A 385 1.58 -21.39 27.41
N PRO A 386 2.21 -21.37 26.21
CA PRO A 386 2.74 -20.16 25.60
C PRO A 386 1.71 -19.04 25.39
N ALA A 387 0.46 -19.37 25.04
CA ALA A 387 -0.59 -18.36 24.85
C ALA A 387 -1.00 -17.75 26.20
N GLN A 388 -1.10 -18.57 27.25
CA GLN A 388 -1.39 -18.08 28.61
C GLN A 388 -0.25 -17.21 29.15
N ALA A 389 1.01 -17.55 28.88
CA ALA A 389 2.16 -16.73 29.24
C ALA A 389 2.13 -15.37 28.52
N ALA A 390 1.87 -15.38 27.21
CA ALA A 390 1.74 -14.15 26.42
C ALA A 390 0.60 -13.25 26.92
N LYS A 391 -0.57 -13.81 27.18
CA LYS A 391 -1.72 -13.08 27.71
C LYS A 391 -1.42 -12.41 29.06
N THR A 392 -0.71 -13.12 29.94
CA THR A 392 -0.31 -12.58 31.25
C THR A 392 0.64 -11.39 31.06
N ALA A 393 1.70 -11.57 30.26
CA ALA A 393 2.67 -10.51 29.99
C ALA A 393 2.03 -9.26 29.36
N LEU A 394 1.13 -9.44 28.37
CA LEU A 394 0.40 -8.34 27.74
C LEU A 394 -0.48 -7.57 28.73
N THR A 395 -1.12 -8.28 29.67
CA THR A 395 -1.93 -7.65 30.73
C THR A 395 -1.05 -6.80 31.64
N ASP A 396 0.11 -7.32 32.05
CA ASP A 396 1.06 -6.60 32.91
C ASP A 396 1.60 -5.34 32.21
N LEU A 397 1.89 -5.41 30.91
CA LEU A 397 2.33 -4.27 30.09
C LEU A 397 1.33 -3.10 30.03
N SER A 398 0.02 -3.39 30.20
CA SER A 398 -1.07 -2.42 30.04
C SER A 398 -1.48 -1.68 31.32
N SER A 399 -0.96 -2.10 32.47
CA SER A 399 -1.60 -1.81 33.77
C SER A 399 -1.18 -0.52 34.47
N ASN A 400 -0.22 0.27 33.95
CA ASN A 400 0.24 1.49 34.63
C ASN A 400 0.67 2.59 33.65
N TYR A 401 -0.17 3.61 33.46
CA TYR A 401 0.23 4.88 32.84
C TYR A 401 0.22 5.99 33.88
N THR A 402 1.38 6.64 34.08
CA THR A 402 1.48 7.75 35.04
C THR A 402 1.23 9.09 34.34
N ILE A 403 0.20 9.80 34.77
CA ILE A 403 -0.14 11.15 34.32
C ILE A 403 0.63 12.16 35.19
N VAL A 404 1.20 13.18 34.55
CA VAL A 404 1.83 14.33 35.23
C VAL A 404 0.73 15.30 35.64
N ALA A 405 0.73 15.69 36.92
CA ALA A 405 -0.24 16.66 37.45
C ALA A 405 -0.13 18.02 36.73
N GLU A 406 -1.27 18.65 36.44
CA GLU A 406 -1.33 19.88 35.62
C GLU A 406 -0.55 21.05 36.21
N ASP A 407 -0.47 21.14 37.54
CA ASP A 407 0.29 22.17 38.27
C ASP A 407 1.81 22.02 38.08
N LYS A 408 2.27 20.83 37.69
CA LYS A 408 3.67 20.55 37.33
C LYS A 408 4.00 20.88 35.88
N ILE A 409 3.01 21.25 35.07
CA ILE A 409 3.19 21.66 33.69
C ILE A 409 2.93 23.18 33.62
N PRO A 410 3.94 24.02 33.31
CA PRO A 410 3.74 25.46 33.18
C PRO A 410 2.66 25.81 32.16
N GLU A 411 1.78 26.76 32.51
CA GLU A 411 0.69 27.18 31.62
C GLU A 411 1.22 27.87 30.36
N THR A 412 2.08 28.86 30.56
CA THR A 412 2.73 29.64 29.52
C THR A 412 4.23 29.71 29.81
N VAL A 413 5.05 29.50 28.79
CA VAL A 413 6.50 29.69 28.84
C VAL A 413 6.84 30.91 27.99
N VAL A 414 7.56 31.87 28.57
CA VAL A 414 8.05 33.05 27.85
C VAL A 414 9.45 32.74 27.31
N ILE A 415 9.61 32.83 26.00
CA ILE A 415 10.89 32.60 25.30
C ILE A 415 11.43 33.98 24.87
N ASP A 416 12.34 34.52 25.67
CA ASP A 416 12.91 35.87 25.51
C ASP A 416 14.41 35.89 25.16
N GLY A 417 15.07 34.73 25.21
CA GLY A 417 16.52 34.61 25.04
C GLY A 417 17.07 35.11 23.69
N LEU A 418 16.21 35.33 22.69
CA LEU A 418 16.53 35.83 21.35
C LEU A 418 15.69 37.07 20.97
N ALA A 419 15.02 37.71 21.92
CA ALA A 419 14.07 38.78 21.62
C ALA A 419 14.80 40.06 21.17
N ASP A 420 15.00 40.21 19.85
CA ASP A 420 15.61 41.37 19.23
C ASP A 420 14.64 42.08 18.27
N GLU A 421 14.49 41.62 17.03
CA GLU A 421 13.53 42.16 16.04
C GLU A 421 12.06 41.93 16.42
N TYR A 422 11.79 40.86 17.16
CA TYR A 422 10.46 40.47 17.62
C TYR A 422 10.39 40.45 19.15
N LYS A 423 9.17 40.64 19.68
CA LYS A 423 8.89 40.50 21.12
C LYS A 423 9.09 39.04 21.56
N PRO A 424 9.32 38.79 22.87
CA PRO A 424 9.36 37.43 23.40
C PRO A 424 8.13 36.61 23.00
N SER A 425 8.35 35.35 22.60
CA SER A 425 7.26 34.43 22.29
C SER A 425 6.59 33.97 23.58
N ARG A 426 5.25 34.03 23.63
CA ARG A 426 4.46 33.50 24.75
C ARG A 426 3.89 32.14 24.35
N PHE A 427 4.65 31.08 24.62
CA PHE A 427 4.29 29.74 24.20
C PHE A 427 3.22 29.13 25.13
N PRO A 428 2.04 28.71 24.62
CA PRO A 428 0.96 28.12 25.43
C PRO A 428 1.28 26.66 25.78
N HIS A 429 2.30 26.47 26.62
CA HIS A 429 2.94 25.19 26.92
C HIS A 429 1.97 24.10 27.37
N ARG A 430 1.21 24.30 28.45
CA ARG A 430 0.27 23.29 28.97
C ARG A 430 -0.78 22.87 27.95
N LYS A 431 -1.31 23.85 27.19
CA LYS A 431 -2.33 23.60 26.15
C LYS A 431 -1.80 22.69 25.04
N VAL A 432 -0.56 22.90 24.60
CA VAL A 432 0.08 22.05 23.57
C VAL A 432 0.30 20.64 24.10
N VAL A 433 0.83 20.50 25.33
CA VAL A 433 1.05 19.18 25.96
C VAL A 433 -0.26 18.39 26.08
N GLN A 434 -1.34 19.03 26.56
CA GLN A 434 -2.66 18.40 26.68
C GLN A 434 -3.24 18.01 25.31
N ALA A 435 -3.04 18.83 24.27
CA ALA A 435 -3.51 18.53 22.92
C ALA A 435 -2.79 17.32 22.31
N ILE A 436 -1.47 17.20 22.56
CA ILE A 436 -0.67 16.04 22.14
C ILE A 436 -1.11 14.79 22.90
N ALA A 437 -1.22 14.86 24.24
CA ALA A 437 -1.63 13.73 25.08
C ALA A 437 -2.97 13.13 24.60
N LYS A 438 -3.98 13.97 24.33
CA LYS A 438 -5.30 13.54 23.81
C LYS A 438 -5.25 12.82 22.46
N ARG A 439 -4.26 13.12 21.61
CA ARG A 439 -4.05 12.42 20.33
C ARG A 439 -3.37 11.08 20.56
N VAL A 440 -2.34 11.07 21.40
CA VAL A 440 -1.55 9.88 21.76
C VAL A 440 -2.40 8.82 22.47
N GLU A 441 -3.26 9.22 23.42
CA GLU A 441 -4.13 8.33 24.21
C GLU A 441 -5.03 7.41 23.35
N LYS A 442 -5.36 7.84 22.13
CA LYS A 442 -6.19 7.07 21.19
C LYS A 442 -5.45 5.91 20.53
N SER A 443 -4.13 5.86 20.65
CA SER A 443 -3.29 4.86 20.00
C SER A 443 -2.91 3.75 20.98
N GLY A 444 -3.40 2.53 20.73
CA GLY A 444 -2.97 1.35 21.49
C GLY A 444 -1.46 1.13 21.43
N MET A 445 -0.82 1.40 20.28
CA MET A 445 0.63 1.31 20.13
C MET A 445 1.34 2.36 21.01
N ALA A 446 0.89 3.61 21.00
CA ALA A 446 1.54 4.64 21.80
C ALA A 446 1.38 4.39 23.30
N ASN A 447 0.22 3.89 23.73
CA ASN A 447 -0.01 3.49 25.13
C ASN A 447 0.86 2.30 25.57
N ALA A 448 1.25 1.43 24.63
CA ALA A 448 2.15 0.32 24.91
C ALA A 448 3.62 0.78 25.07
N PHE A 449 4.08 1.71 24.23
CA PHE A 449 5.48 2.17 24.20
C PHE A 449 5.78 3.36 25.12
N HIS A 450 4.80 4.22 25.38
CA HIS A 450 4.94 5.35 26.31
C HIS A 450 4.33 4.98 27.68
N LYS A 451 5.18 4.52 28.61
CA LYS A 451 4.75 4.05 29.95
C LYS A 451 4.31 5.16 30.90
N ASP A 452 4.60 6.42 30.58
CA ASP A 452 4.17 7.58 31.36
C ASP A 452 4.18 8.86 30.52
N GLN A 453 3.47 9.88 31.01
CA GLN A 453 3.36 11.17 30.34
C GLN A 453 4.68 11.96 30.35
N ALA A 454 5.56 11.74 31.32
CA ALA A 454 6.88 12.38 31.33
C ALA A 454 7.75 11.91 30.16
N GLY A 455 7.54 10.68 29.66
CA GLY A 455 8.12 10.19 28.42
C GLY A 455 7.72 11.00 27.19
N LEU A 456 6.53 11.61 27.17
CA LEU A 456 6.10 12.48 26.07
C LEU A 456 6.83 13.83 26.07
N CYS A 457 7.21 14.33 27.25
CA CYS A 457 7.97 15.58 27.38
C CYS A 457 9.31 15.51 26.62
N MET A 458 9.89 14.32 26.53
CA MET A 458 11.15 14.04 25.81
C MET A 458 11.05 14.28 24.30
N GLY A 459 9.84 14.34 23.73
CA GLY A 459 9.64 14.68 22.32
C GLY A 459 10.08 16.11 21.99
N CYS A 460 10.01 17.03 22.97
CA CYS A 460 10.56 18.38 22.85
C CYS A 460 11.84 18.55 23.67
N HIS A 461 11.83 18.09 24.92
CA HIS A 461 12.95 18.10 25.85
C HIS A 461 13.86 16.89 25.66
N HIS A 462 14.36 16.71 24.44
CA HIS A 462 15.20 15.58 24.05
C HIS A 462 16.63 15.68 24.62
N ASN A 463 17.36 14.56 24.58
CA ASN A 463 18.77 14.45 25.00
C ASN A 463 19.06 14.82 26.46
N SER A 464 18.04 14.84 27.33
CA SER A 464 18.16 14.91 28.78
C SER A 464 17.55 13.68 29.46
N PRO A 465 17.80 13.44 30.76
CA PRO A 465 17.02 12.46 31.51
C PRO A 465 15.54 12.85 31.55
N LYS A 466 14.65 11.85 31.72
CA LYS A 466 13.22 12.08 31.93
C LYS A 466 13.00 12.78 33.29
N THR A 467 12.56 14.05 33.25
CA THR A 467 12.35 14.90 34.43
C THR A 467 11.18 15.87 34.20
N LEU A 468 10.58 16.36 35.29
CA LEU A 468 9.58 17.44 35.26
C LEU A 468 10.22 18.83 35.17
N GLU A 469 11.53 18.91 35.38
CA GLU A 469 12.31 20.16 35.29
C GLU A 469 13.41 20.01 34.21
N PRO A 470 13.03 19.95 32.93
CA PRO A 470 13.99 19.78 31.85
C PRO A 470 14.88 21.02 31.69
N PRO A 471 16.13 20.84 31.20
CA PRO A 471 17.01 21.98 30.95
C PRO A 471 16.45 22.90 29.86
N LYS A 472 16.85 24.18 29.89
CA LYS A 472 16.54 25.15 28.83
C LYS A 472 17.28 24.77 27.55
N CYS A 473 16.67 25.00 26.38
CA CYS A 473 17.31 24.75 25.08
C CYS A 473 18.70 25.42 24.98
N ALA A 474 18.84 26.62 25.54
CA ALA A 474 20.08 27.39 25.56
C ALA A 474 21.24 26.75 26.34
N SER A 475 21.01 25.69 27.14
CA SER A 475 22.09 24.95 27.79
C SER A 475 22.94 24.16 26.80
N CYS A 476 22.39 23.85 25.62
CA CYS A 476 23.05 23.06 24.59
C CYS A 476 23.04 23.73 23.20
N HIS A 477 22.11 24.64 22.94
CA HIS A 477 22.02 25.41 21.71
C HIS A 477 22.50 26.84 21.93
N SER A 478 23.64 27.19 21.37
CA SER A 478 24.28 28.50 21.55
C SER A 478 23.52 29.62 20.83
N LYS A 479 23.53 30.83 21.43
CA LYS A 479 23.05 32.05 20.76
C LYS A 479 24.00 32.51 19.65
N VAL A 480 25.29 32.17 19.76
CA VAL A 480 26.35 32.47 18.80
C VAL A 480 26.96 31.15 18.37
N VAL A 481 26.98 30.86 17.06
CA VAL A 481 27.65 29.67 16.50
C VAL A 481 29.09 30.08 16.14
N PRO A 482 30.14 29.49 16.74
CA PRO A 482 31.52 29.85 16.40
C PRO A 482 31.83 29.53 14.93
N GLY A 483 32.27 30.52 14.15
CA GLY A 483 32.69 30.35 12.74
C GLY A 483 31.62 30.67 11.68
N GLN A 484 30.39 31.00 12.08
CA GLN A 484 29.35 31.55 11.21
C GLN A 484 28.88 32.89 11.82
N GLY A 485 28.84 33.98 11.03
CA GLY A 485 28.32 35.28 11.49
C GLY A 485 26.89 35.14 12.04
N ASP A 486 26.51 36.04 12.96
CA ASP A 486 25.21 36.29 13.65
C ASP A 486 24.11 35.20 13.83
N GLY A 487 24.34 33.94 13.47
CA GLY A 487 23.40 32.83 13.67
C GLY A 487 22.09 32.95 12.88
N SER A 488 22.01 33.80 11.86
CA SER A 488 20.79 34.02 11.09
C SER A 488 20.61 32.97 9.99
N ASP A 489 19.54 32.18 10.14
CA ASP A 489 18.78 31.50 9.08
C ASP A 489 19.24 30.14 8.56
N ALA A 490 20.39 29.61 8.99
CA ALA A 490 20.74 28.23 8.67
C ALA A 490 19.94 27.23 9.52
N ILE A 491 18.76 26.82 9.02
CA ILE A 491 17.96 25.71 9.57
C ILE A 491 18.74 24.37 9.47
N PHE A 492 19.80 24.31 8.64
CA PHE A 492 20.46 23.07 8.23
C PHE A 492 22.00 23.03 8.32
N ASP A 493 22.70 24.15 8.56
CA ASP A 493 24.14 24.09 8.82
C ASP A 493 24.37 24.04 10.33
N GLY A 494 24.56 22.82 10.83
CA GLY A 494 24.97 22.60 12.21
C GLY A 494 26.27 23.34 12.51
N GLY A 495 26.43 23.79 13.76
CA GLY A 495 27.73 24.23 14.25
C GLY A 495 28.77 23.10 14.17
N LEU A 496 29.97 23.33 14.72
CA LEU A 496 31.09 22.37 14.70
C LEU A 496 30.75 20.94 15.20
N ASP A 497 29.64 20.75 15.92
CA ASP A 497 29.13 19.47 16.43
C ASP A 497 27.83 18.98 15.78
N GLY A 498 27.37 19.63 14.70
CA GLY A 498 26.15 19.28 13.96
C GLY A 498 24.84 19.78 14.59
N ARG A 499 24.87 20.51 15.71
CA ARG A 499 23.67 21.06 16.35
C ARG A 499 23.31 22.44 15.79
N PRO A 500 22.01 22.75 15.60
CA PRO A 500 21.61 24.10 15.20
C PRO A 500 21.85 25.11 16.34
N GLY A 501 22.08 26.39 15.98
CA GLY A 501 22.03 27.49 16.94
C GLY A 501 20.63 27.67 17.55
N LEU A 502 20.50 28.50 18.60
CA LEU A 502 19.26 28.61 19.38
C LEU A 502 18.04 29.04 18.53
N LYS A 503 18.21 29.93 17.54
CA LYS A 503 17.14 30.33 16.61
C LYS A 503 16.68 29.14 15.75
N GLY A 504 17.65 28.42 15.17
CA GLY A 504 17.40 27.21 14.37
C GLY A 504 16.79 26.08 15.18
N ALA A 505 17.15 25.93 16.46
CA ALA A 505 16.55 24.94 17.35
C ALA A 505 15.05 25.22 17.59
N TYR A 506 14.68 26.47 17.91
CA TYR A 506 13.27 26.85 18.09
C TYR A 506 12.49 26.74 16.78
N HIS A 507 12.96 27.34 15.69
CA HIS A 507 12.27 27.28 14.39
C HIS A 507 12.17 25.84 13.88
N GLY A 508 13.27 25.08 13.92
CA GLY A 508 13.32 23.69 13.51
C GLY A 508 12.36 22.81 14.29
N GLN A 509 12.24 22.99 15.60
CA GLN A 509 11.30 22.20 16.41
C GLN A 509 9.84 22.64 16.24
N CYS A 510 9.54 23.95 16.39
CA CYS A 510 8.18 24.45 16.35
C CYS A 510 7.53 24.30 14.96
N ILE A 511 8.24 24.74 13.92
CA ILE A 511 7.70 24.76 12.55
C ILE A 511 7.54 23.33 12.01
N THR A 512 8.55 22.47 12.22
CA THR A 512 8.48 21.07 11.75
C THR A 512 7.34 20.33 12.45
N CYS A 513 7.16 20.53 13.76
CA CYS A 513 6.04 19.92 14.47
C CYS A 513 4.70 20.34 13.86
N HIS A 514 4.49 21.65 13.62
CA HIS A 514 3.26 22.14 13.00
C HIS A 514 3.04 21.57 11.59
N GLN A 515 4.08 21.52 10.76
CA GLN A 515 4.00 20.97 9.41
C GLN A 515 3.68 19.48 9.41
N LYS A 516 4.37 18.69 10.25
CA LYS A 516 4.19 17.24 10.34
C LYS A 516 2.84 16.84 10.94
N MET A 517 2.28 17.68 11.81
CA MET A 517 0.97 17.48 12.42
C MET A 517 -0.19 18.15 11.65
N ASP A 518 0.07 18.77 10.49
CA ASP A 518 -0.91 19.55 9.69
C ASP A 518 -1.66 20.63 10.51
N ILE A 519 -0.93 21.40 11.32
CA ILE A 519 -1.49 22.48 12.14
C ILE A 519 -1.71 23.74 11.30
N LYS A 520 -2.94 23.92 10.82
CA LYS A 520 -3.31 25.04 9.92
C LYS A 520 -3.48 26.38 10.65
N SER A 521 -3.68 26.38 11.96
CA SER A 521 -3.92 27.61 12.72
C SER A 521 -2.68 28.49 12.88
N VAL A 522 -1.49 27.92 12.75
CA VAL A 522 -0.19 28.61 12.87
C VAL A 522 0.75 28.03 11.80
N VAL A 523 0.80 28.69 10.66
CA VAL A 523 1.64 28.29 9.52
C VAL A 523 3.02 28.95 9.60
N ALA A 524 4.03 28.31 9.00
CA ALA A 524 5.42 28.75 9.05
C ALA A 524 5.64 30.19 8.56
N THR A 525 4.81 30.67 7.65
CA THR A 525 4.89 32.01 7.04
C THR A 525 4.22 33.11 7.86
N ASP A 526 3.50 32.76 8.94
CA ASP A 526 2.78 33.71 9.80
C ASP A 526 3.61 34.02 11.06
N CYS A 527 4.70 34.77 10.88
CA CYS A 527 5.69 35.07 11.91
C CYS A 527 5.07 35.66 13.19
N VAL A 528 4.09 36.56 13.02
CA VAL A 528 3.53 37.34 14.12
C VAL A 528 2.63 36.54 15.06
N LYS A 529 2.18 35.34 14.65
CA LYS A 529 1.42 34.45 15.54
C LYS A 529 2.24 33.82 16.65
N CYS A 530 3.54 33.66 16.44
CA CYS A 530 4.45 33.11 17.44
C CYS A 530 5.11 34.22 18.25
N HIS A 531 5.46 35.33 17.60
CA HIS A 531 6.14 36.46 18.22
C HIS A 531 5.76 37.77 17.50
N GLU A 532 5.15 38.71 18.21
CA GLU A 532 4.78 40.01 17.64
C GLU A 532 6.01 40.81 17.23
N ALA A 533 5.92 41.58 16.13
CA ALA A 533 7.00 42.51 15.76
C ALA A 533 7.24 43.53 16.88
N LYS A 534 8.51 43.87 17.14
CA LYS A 534 8.81 45.09 17.90
C LYS A 534 8.50 46.29 17.02
N LYS A 535 7.89 47.31 17.62
CA LYS A 535 7.58 48.57 16.94
C LYS A 535 8.78 49.49 16.97
#